data_AF-A0A841SY11-F1
#
_entry.id   AF-A0A841SY11-F1
#
_cell.length_a   1.000
_cell.length_b   1.000
_cell.length_c   1.000
_cell.angle_alpha   90.00
_cell.angle_beta   90.00
_cell.angle_gamma   90.00
#
_symmetry.space_group_name_H-M   'P 1'
#
loop_
_entity.id
_entity.type
_entity.pdbx_description
1 polymer ?
#
loop_
_entity_poly.entity_id
_entity_poly.type
_entity_poly.pdbx_seq_one_letter_code
_entity_poly.pdbx_strand_id
1 'polypeptide(L)'
;MYTYVLFVHLIAAVMGLGAAFGFPIVAKSAKTVSQAKFVLNLLQRLEILPKVGSVLLLISGIVMGILETWLFQEAWFIGSIVIYLAVQFIVAGLLPKNMKKQLEVLEGAVGEELPESYKALGKQSAKYEGISHLAAFVLILLMVFKPF
;
A
#
# COMPACT_ATOMS: atom_id res chain seq x y z
N MET A 1 -5.78 -19.55 -20.48
CA MET A 1 -6.47 -19.03 -19.28
C MET A 1 -5.48 -18.36 -18.33
N TYR A 2 -4.41 -19.04 -17.90
CA TYR A 2 -3.39 -18.50 -16.98
C TYR A 2 -2.85 -17.12 -17.35
N THR A 3 -2.43 -16.91 -18.61
CA THR A 3 -1.87 -15.62 -19.08
C THR A 3 -2.80 -14.43 -18.87
N TYR A 4 -4.12 -14.61 -19.00
CA TYR A 4 -5.09 -13.54 -18.75
C TYR A 4 -5.19 -13.19 -17.27
N VAL A 5 -5.15 -14.21 -16.39
CA VAL A 5 -5.13 -14.00 -14.93
C VAL A 5 -3.83 -13.33 -14.51
N LEU A 6 -2.69 -13.76 -15.07
CA LEU A 6 -1.40 -13.13 -14.84
C LEU A 6 -1.41 -11.65 -15.28
N PHE A 7 -2.01 -11.33 -16.43
CA PHE A 7 -2.14 -9.94 -16.87
C PHE A 7 -2.94 -9.09 -15.87
N VAL A 8 -4.08 -9.60 -15.39
CA VAL A 8 -4.88 -8.94 -14.33
C VAL A 8 -4.04 -8.77 -13.06
N HIS A 9 -3.28 -9.80 -12.67
CA HIS A 9 -2.41 -9.78 -11.50
C HIS A 9 -1.34 -8.67 -11.59
N LEU A 10 -0.71 -8.53 -12.76
CA LEU A 10 0.31 -7.49 -13.00
C LEU A 10 -0.31 -6.08 -12.97
N ILE A 11 -1.49 -5.87 -13.57
CA ILE A 11 -2.20 -4.59 -13.47
C ILE A 11 -2.53 -4.26 -12.01
N ALA A 12 -3.06 -5.24 -11.28
CA ALA A 12 -3.40 -5.11 -9.87
C ALA A 12 -2.17 -4.72 -9.02
N ALA A 13 -1.01 -5.31 -9.31
CA ALA A 13 0.26 -4.96 -8.67
C ALA A 13 0.65 -3.50 -8.97
N VAL A 14 0.59 -3.08 -10.24
CA VAL A 14 0.91 -1.70 -10.65
C VAL A 14 0.00 -0.67 -9.97
N MET A 15 -1.31 -0.96 -9.86
CA MET A 15 -2.26 -0.09 -9.15
C MET A 15 -1.88 0.09 -7.67
N GLY A 16 -1.46 -0.99 -7.01
CA GLY A 16 -0.99 -0.95 -5.62
C GLY A 16 0.33 -0.20 -5.46
N LEU A 17 1.34 -0.55 -6.28
CA LEU A 17 2.69 0.02 -6.21
C LEU A 17 2.70 1.51 -6.54
N GLY A 18 1.94 1.95 -7.55
CA GLY A 18 1.85 3.36 -7.91
C GLY A 18 1.39 4.23 -6.74
N ALA A 19 0.38 3.78 -5.99
CA ALA A 19 -0.05 4.46 -4.77
C ALA A 19 0.98 4.33 -3.64
N ALA A 20 1.56 3.15 -3.44
CA ALA A 20 2.53 2.91 -2.36
C ALA A 20 3.74 3.85 -2.44
N PHE A 21 4.26 4.11 -3.64
CA PHE A 21 5.39 5.02 -3.83
C PHE A 21 4.98 6.48 -4.06
N GLY A 22 3.85 6.72 -4.72
CA GLY A 22 3.40 8.07 -5.05
C GLY A 22 2.80 8.83 -3.87
N PHE A 23 1.96 8.18 -3.06
CA PHE A 23 1.22 8.85 -1.98
C PHE A 23 2.15 9.51 -0.95
N PRO A 24 3.24 8.85 -0.47
CA PRO A 24 4.18 9.47 0.45
C PRO A 24 4.84 10.74 -0.10
N ILE A 25 5.16 10.76 -1.40
CA ILE A 25 5.81 11.91 -2.06
C ILE A 25 4.84 13.10 -2.06
N VAL A 26 3.59 12.86 -2.47
CA VAL A 26 2.55 13.89 -2.49
C VAL A 26 2.24 14.37 -1.06
N ALA A 27 2.08 13.47 -0.10
CA ALA A 27 1.85 13.82 1.31
C ALA A 27 2.94 14.74 1.89
N LYS A 28 4.21 14.44 1.61
CA LYS A 28 5.37 15.24 2.09
C LYS A 28 5.52 16.60 1.40
N SER A 29 4.81 16.86 0.31
CA SER A 29 4.87 18.13 -0.41
C SER A 29 4.10 19.26 0.29
N ALA A 30 3.15 18.92 1.17
CA ALA A 30 2.37 19.89 1.91
C ALA A 30 3.22 20.61 2.97
N LYS A 31 3.23 21.95 2.93
CA LYS A 31 4.00 22.80 3.85
C LYS A 31 3.15 23.57 4.84
N THR A 32 1.84 23.67 4.60
CA THR A 32 0.90 24.40 5.44
C THR A 32 -0.30 23.54 5.82
N VAL A 33 -1.04 23.95 6.86
CA VAL A 33 -2.25 23.25 7.32
C VAL A 33 -3.27 23.07 6.19
N SER A 34 -3.56 24.12 5.43
CA SER A 34 -4.50 24.07 4.31
C SER A 34 -4.05 23.11 3.21
N GLN A 35 -2.76 23.12 2.87
CA GLN A 35 -2.19 22.18 1.89
C GLN A 35 -2.26 20.73 2.39
N ALA A 36 -1.94 20.50 3.67
CA ALA A 36 -1.96 19.16 4.25
C ALA A 36 -3.38 18.59 4.29
N LYS A 37 -4.38 19.39 4.66
CA LYS A 37 -5.80 19.00 4.59
C LYS A 37 -6.19 18.62 3.16
N PHE A 38 -5.86 19.46 2.18
CA PHE A 38 -6.18 19.20 0.78
C PHE A 38 -5.54 17.90 0.30
N VAL A 39 -4.23 17.74 0.53
CA VAL A 39 -3.47 16.57 0.08
C VAL A 39 -3.99 15.29 0.74
N LEU A 40 -4.20 15.26 2.06
CA LEU A 40 -4.68 14.05 2.73
C LEU A 40 -6.10 13.68 2.28
N ASN A 41 -6.99 14.66 2.08
CA ASN A 41 -8.32 14.40 1.51
C ASN A 41 -8.25 13.86 0.07
N LEU A 42 -7.34 14.39 -0.76
CA LEU A 42 -7.10 13.89 -2.11
C LEU A 42 -6.60 12.44 -2.08
N LEU A 43 -5.60 12.14 -1.26
CA LEU A 43 -5.05 10.79 -1.13
C LEU A 43 -6.10 9.79 -0.62
N GLN A 44 -6.96 10.19 0.32
CA GLN A 44 -8.07 9.37 0.79
C GLN A 44 -9.07 9.03 -0.33
N ARG A 45 -9.34 9.97 -1.25
CA ARG A 45 -10.20 9.70 -2.42
C ARG A 45 -9.51 8.78 -3.42
N LEU A 46 -8.20 8.92 -3.60
CA LEU A 46 -7.40 8.08 -4.50
C LEU A 46 -7.16 6.66 -3.95
N GLU A 47 -7.35 6.44 -2.64
CA GLU A 47 -7.19 5.14 -1.96
C GLU A 47 -8.06 4.02 -2.57
N ILE A 48 -9.12 4.35 -3.30
CA ILE A 48 -9.94 3.35 -4.00
C ILE A 48 -9.11 2.53 -5.00
N LEU A 49 -8.14 3.15 -5.68
CA LEU A 49 -7.29 2.47 -6.66
C LEU A 49 -6.42 1.37 -6.03
N PRO A 50 -5.58 1.66 -5.01
CA PRO A 50 -4.80 0.61 -4.36
C PRO A 50 -5.67 -0.40 -3.61
N LYS A 51 -6.86 -0.04 -3.11
CA LYS A 51 -7.77 -1.02 -2.50
C LYS A 51 -8.26 -2.07 -3.51
N VAL A 52 -8.75 -1.60 -4.66
CA VAL A 52 -9.19 -2.49 -5.74
C VAL A 52 -8.02 -3.30 -6.27
N GLY A 53 -6.86 -2.66 -6.50
CA GLY A 53 -5.63 -3.34 -6.90
C GLY A 53 -5.22 -4.42 -5.90
N SER A 54 -5.25 -4.12 -4.60
CA SER A 54 -4.89 -5.08 -3.55
C SER A 54 -5.81 -6.32 -3.58
N VAL A 55 -7.13 -6.13 -3.59
CA VAL A 55 -8.08 -7.26 -3.63
C VAL A 55 -7.90 -8.09 -4.90
N LEU A 56 -7.77 -7.45 -6.06
CA LEU A 56 -7.54 -8.14 -7.32
C LEU A 56 -6.22 -8.91 -7.33
N LEU A 57 -5.17 -8.36 -6.71
CA LEU A 57 -3.85 -9.00 -6.63
C LEU A 57 -3.95 -10.32 -5.86
N LEU A 58 -4.59 -10.33 -4.69
CA LEU A 58 -4.76 -11.55 -3.90
C LEU A 58 -5.61 -12.59 -4.64
N ILE A 59 -6.78 -12.18 -5.15
CA ILE A 59 -7.71 -13.10 -5.82
C ILE A 59 -7.05 -13.71 -7.06
N SER A 60 -6.44 -12.89 -7.91
CA SER A 60 -5.74 -13.39 -9.11
C SER A 60 -4.54 -14.28 -8.76
N GLY A 61 -3.82 -13.99 -7.67
CA GLY A 61 -2.75 -14.85 -7.15
C GLY A 61 -3.26 -16.24 -6.76
N ILE A 62 -4.35 -16.30 -5.99
CA ILE A 62 -4.99 -17.56 -5.59
C ILE A 62 -5.52 -18.32 -6.82
N VAL A 63 -6.18 -17.62 -7.75
CA VAL A 63 -6.69 -18.24 -8.98
C VAL A 63 -5.55 -18.82 -9.82
N MET A 64 -4.40 -18.15 -9.93
CA MET A 64 -3.22 -18.73 -10.59
C MET A 64 -2.77 -20.02 -9.89
N GLY A 65 -2.74 -20.03 -8.55
CA GLY A 65 -2.44 -21.24 -7.77
C GLY A 65 -3.45 -22.37 -8.01
N ILE A 66 -4.74 -22.07 -8.14
CA ILE A 66 -5.77 -23.08 -8.43
C ILE A 66 -5.63 -23.64 -9.86
N LEU A 67 -5.29 -22.79 -10.83
CA LEU A 67 -5.03 -23.22 -12.20
C LEU A 67 -3.78 -24.09 -12.33
N GLU A 68 -2.77 -23.80 -11.51
CA GLU A 68 -1.46 -24.46 -11.51
C GLU A 68 -1.12 -24.92 -10.09
N THR A 69 -1.76 -26.01 -9.65
CA THR A 69 -1.72 -26.46 -8.24
C THR A 69 -0.34 -26.75 -7.68
N TRP A 70 0.65 -27.00 -8.55
CA TRP A 70 2.04 -27.17 -8.15
C TRP A 70 2.62 -25.90 -7.49
N LEU A 71 2.09 -24.71 -7.80
CA LEU A 71 2.47 -23.46 -7.13
C LEU A 71 2.28 -23.50 -5.61
N PHE A 72 1.32 -24.28 -5.10
CA PHE A 72 1.13 -24.44 -3.65
C PHE A 72 2.20 -25.33 -2.99
N GLN A 73 3.10 -25.94 -3.75
CA GLN A 73 4.28 -26.65 -3.25
C GLN A 73 5.53 -25.76 -3.26
N GLU A 74 5.48 -24.65 -3.99
CA GLU A 74 6.58 -23.71 -4.14
C GLU A 74 6.66 -22.76 -2.95
N ALA A 75 7.80 -22.75 -2.27
CA ALA A 75 7.95 -21.93 -1.07
C ALA A 75 7.93 -20.42 -1.40
N TRP A 76 8.37 -19.99 -2.60
CA TRP A 76 8.29 -18.58 -3.00
C TRP A 76 6.83 -18.10 -3.12
N PHE A 77 5.93 -18.98 -3.57
CA PHE A 77 4.52 -18.67 -3.76
C PHE A 77 3.79 -18.57 -2.41
N ILE A 78 3.95 -19.58 -1.55
CA ILE A 78 3.39 -19.56 -0.19
C ILE A 78 3.96 -18.38 0.60
N GLY A 79 5.28 -18.17 0.55
CA GLY A 79 5.95 -17.05 1.21
C GLY A 79 5.39 -15.70 0.75
N SER A 80 5.12 -15.55 -0.55
CA SER A 80 4.51 -14.33 -1.10
C SER A 80 3.11 -14.08 -0.53
N ILE A 81 2.26 -15.12 -0.43
CA ILE A 81 0.93 -14.99 0.16
C ILE A 81 1.03 -14.57 1.63
N VAL A 82 1.91 -15.21 2.42
CA VAL A 82 2.09 -14.90 3.84
C VAL A 82 2.57 -13.46 4.04
N ILE A 83 3.59 -13.02 3.30
CA ILE A 83 4.11 -11.64 3.35
C ILE A 83 3.02 -10.66 2.94
N TYR A 84 2.29 -10.95 1.87
CA TYR A 84 1.23 -10.07 1.37
C TYR A 84 0.13 -9.89 2.43
N LEU A 85 -0.36 -10.98 3.05
CA LEU A 85 -1.36 -10.91 4.11
C LEU A 85 -0.85 -10.15 5.34
N ALA A 86 0.40 -10.37 5.75
CA ALA A 86 1.01 -9.66 6.87
C ALA A 86 1.07 -8.14 6.62
N VAL A 87 1.40 -7.72 5.41
CA VAL A 87 1.49 -6.30 5.06
C VAL A 87 0.12 -5.65 4.89
N GLN A 88 -0.94 -6.40 4.59
CA GLN A 88 -2.30 -5.84 4.55
C GLN A 88 -2.73 -5.24 5.90
N PHE A 89 -2.28 -5.78 7.03
CA PHE A 89 -2.54 -5.16 8.34
C PHE A 89 -2.00 -3.73 8.43
N ILE A 90 -0.85 -3.48 7.79
CA ILE A 90 -0.22 -2.16 7.74
C ILE A 90 -0.94 -1.27 6.73
N VAL A 91 -1.11 -1.75 5.49
CA VAL A 91 -1.60 -0.95 4.35
C VAL A 91 -3.10 -0.68 4.43
N ALA A 92 -3.92 -1.68 4.78
CA ALA A 92 -5.36 -1.52 4.88
C ALA A 92 -5.83 -1.09 6.28
N GLY A 93 -4.98 -1.26 7.30
CA GLY A 93 -5.30 -0.96 8.70
C GLY A 93 -4.59 0.28 9.24
N LEU A 94 -3.29 0.16 9.51
CA LEU A 94 -2.52 1.17 10.24
C LEU A 94 -2.37 2.49 9.49
N LEU A 95 -2.04 2.44 8.19
CA LEU A 95 -1.82 3.65 7.38
C LEU A 95 -3.10 4.52 7.23
N PRO A 96 -4.26 3.97 6.82
CA PRO A 96 -5.49 4.76 6.75
C PRO A 96 -5.92 5.31 8.12
N LYS A 97 -5.73 4.54 9.20
CA LYS A 97 -6.00 5.00 10.57
C LYS A 97 -5.13 6.19 10.96
N ASN A 98 -3.84 6.14 10.63
CA ASN A 98 -2.93 7.25 10.89
C ASN A 98 -3.23 8.48 10.04
N MET A 99 -3.64 8.30 8.79
CA MET A 99 -4.06 9.39 7.91
C MET A 99 -5.30 10.11 8.48
N LYS A 100 -6.29 9.38 8.99
CA LYS A 100 -7.46 9.96 9.65
C LYS A 100 -7.07 10.79 10.88
N LYS A 101 -6.20 10.26 11.74
CA LYS A 101 -5.67 11.01 12.89
C LYS A 101 -4.93 12.28 12.49
N GLN A 102 -4.19 12.26 11.38
CA GLN A 102 -3.54 13.46 10.86
C GLN A 102 -4.56 14.51 10.42
N LEU A 103 -5.64 14.10 9.74
CA LEU A 103 -6.74 15.00 9.37
C LEU A 103 -7.42 15.60 10.61
N GLU A 104 -7.75 14.80 11.63
CA GLU A 104 -8.34 15.27 12.89
C GLU A 104 -7.47 16.33 13.59
N VAL A 105 -6.15 16.11 13.64
CA VAL A 105 -5.20 17.08 14.20
C VAL A 105 -5.19 18.39 13.40
N LEU A 106 -5.26 18.32 12.07
CA LEU A 106 -5.27 19.50 11.22
C LEU A 106 -6.59 20.27 11.33
N GLU A 107 -7.72 19.58 11.50
CA GLU A 107 -9.04 20.20 11.66
C GLU A 107 -9.10 21.11 12.90
N GLY A 108 -8.47 20.71 14.00
CA GLY A 108 -8.34 21.52 15.22
C GLY A 108 -7.22 22.57 15.22
N ALA A 109 -6.40 22.64 14.16
CA ALA A 109 -5.28 23.56 14.10
C ALA A 109 -5.73 24.99 13.75
N VAL A 110 -5.14 25.98 14.43
CA VAL A 110 -5.34 27.41 14.17
C VAL A 110 -4.10 27.98 13.48
N GLY A 111 -4.30 28.63 12.34
CA GLY A 111 -3.21 29.15 11.50
C GLY A 111 -2.71 28.13 10.47
N GLU A 112 -1.61 28.47 9.81
CA GLU A 112 -1.06 27.68 8.69
C GLU A 112 0.20 26.86 9.06
N GLU A 113 0.72 27.01 10.28
CA GLU A 113 1.83 26.22 10.76
C GLU A 113 1.40 24.77 11.07
N LEU A 114 2.16 23.81 10.56
CA LEU A 114 1.89 22.39 10.78
C LEU A 114 2.14 22.01 12.25
N PRO A 115 1.13 21.48 12.98
CA PRO A 115 1.29 21.06 14.37
C PRO A 115 2.37 19.98 14.55
N GLU A 116 3.07 19.99 15.68
CA GLU A 116 4.07 18.95 15.99
C GLU A 116 3.46 17.55 16.10
N SER A 117 2.21 17.44 16.57
CA SER A 117 1.45 16.19 16.60
C SER A 117 1.19 15.63 15.19
N TYR A 118 0.93 16.49 14.21
CA TYR A 118 0.82 16.10 12.80
C TYR A 118 2.15 15.55 12.28
N LYS A 119 3.27 16.25 12.54
CA LYS A 119 4.61 15.81 12.13
C LYS A 119 4.99 14.47 12.77
N ALA A 120 4.64 14.25 14.03
CA ALA A 120 4.89 12.98 14.73
C ALA A 120 4.12 11.81 14.08
N LEU A 121 2.84 12.01 13.76
CA LEU A 121 2.02 11.02 13.03
C LEU A 121 2.55 10.77 11.61
N GLY A 122 3.05 11.82 10.94
CA GLY A 122 3.71 11.71 9.64
C GLY A 122 4.97 10.83 9.71
N LYS A 123 5.82 11.03 10.73
CA LYS A 123 7.00 10.16 10.97
C LYS A 123 6.61 8.72 11.25
N GLN A 124 5.53 8.47 11.98
CA GLN A 124 5.03 7.11 12.22
C GLN A 124 4.55 6.47 10.91
N SER A 125 3.80 7.21 10.09
CA SER A 125 3.33 6.74 8.78
C SER A 125 4.51 6.41 7.85
N ALA A 126 5.55 7.24 7.85
CA ALA A 126 6.77 6.98 7.07
C ALA A 126 7.47 5.67 7.45
N LYS A 127 7.42 5.25 8.72
CA LYS A 127 7.96 3.93 9.14
C LYS A 127 7.13 2.79 8.55
N TYR A 128 5.81 2.89 8.62
CA TYR A 128 4.90 1.90 8.06
C TYR A 128 5.00 1.82 6.53
N GLU A 129 5.15 2.96 5.86
CA GLU A 129 5.44 3.05 4.43
C GLU A 129 6.75 2.33 4.09
N GLY A 130 7.83 2.57 4.84
CA GLY A 130 9.11 1.89 4.61
C GLY A 130 9.03 0.37 4.73
N ILE A 131 8.29 -0.15 5.72
CA ILE A 131 8.03 -1.59 5.86
C ILE A 131 7.23 -2.10 4.65
N SER A 132 6.22 -1.35 4.22
CA SER A 132 5.39 -1.70 3.07
C SER A 132 6.17 -1.69 1.76
N HIS A 133 7.10 -0.74 1.57
CA HIS A 133 8.01 -0.67 0.42
C HIS A 133 8.99 -1.84 0.40
N LEU A 134 9.58 -2.18 1.55
CA LEU A 134 10.46 -3.33 1.65
C LEU A 134 9.71 -4.63 1.32
N ALA A 135 8.51 -4.81 1.87
CA ALA A 135 7.70 -5.98 1.54
C ALA A 135 7.31 -6.02 0.07
N ALA A 136 6.91 -4.89 -0.52
CA ALA A 136 6.63 -4.80 -1.95
C ALA A 136 7.84 -5.20 -2.80
N PHE A 137 9.04 -4.73 -2.43
CA PHE A 137 10.29 -5.11 -3.09
C PHE A 137 10.57 -6.61 -2.98
N VAL A 138 10.44 -7.19 -1.78
CA VAL A 138 10.61 -8.64 -1.55
C VAL A 138 9.58 -9.44 -2.37
N LEU A 139 8.32 -9.04 -2.40
CA LEU A 139 7.27 -9.69 -3.21
C LEU A 139 7.61 -9.68 -4.69
N ILE A 140 8.13 -8.57 -5.22
CA ILE A 140 8.59 -8.48 -6.61
C ILE A 140 9.76 -9.44 -6.85
N LEU A 141 10.74 -9.51 -5.93
CA LEU A 141 11.86 -10.45 -6.04
C LEU A 141 11.37 -11.91 -6.08
N LEU A 142 10.43 -12.28 -5.20
CA LEU A 142 9.85 -13.62 -5.15
C LEU A 142 9.12 -13.96 -6.46
N MET A 143 8.37 -13.02 -7.03
CA MET A 143 7.66 -13.26 -8.29
C MET A 143 8.57 -13.39 -9.51
N VAL A 144 9.65 -12.61 -9.55
CA VAL A 144 10.55 -12.57 -10.71
C VAL A 144 11.53 -13.73 -10.69
N PHE A 145 12.20 -13.95 -9.55
CA PHE A 145 13.30 -14.91 -9.47
C PHE A 145 12.87 -16.31 -9.05
N LYS A 146 11.73 -16.45 -8.37
CA LYS A 146 11.17 -17.74 -7.91
C LYS A 146 12.25 -18.68 -7.31
N PRO A 147 13.01 -18.23 -6.29
CA PRO A 147 14.33 -18.81 -6.01
C PRO A 147 14.35 -20.19 -5.31
N PHE A 148 13.23 -20.87 -5.13
CA PHE A 148 13.14 -22.16 -4.43
C PHE A 148 11.76 -22.81 -4.52
#